data_AF-A0A8C7GUE7-F1
#
_entry.id   AF-A0A8C7GUE7-F1
#
_cell.length_a   1.000
_cell.length_b   1.000
_cell.length_c   1.000
_cell.angle_alpha   90.00
_cell.angle_beta   90.00
_cell.angle_gamma   90.00
#
_symmetry.space_group_name_H-M   'P 1'
#
loop_
_entity.id
_entity.type
_entity.pdbx_description
1 polymer ?
#
loop_
_entity_poly.entity_id
_entity_poly.type
_entity_poly.pdbx_seq_one_letter_code
_entity_poly.pdbx_strand_id
1 'polypeptide(L)'
;MASPLEKVVAQKKEAIEAVMESFERGAEVLASAVGELFPLCVAAAPVLRLALDNVQSKEVFYVKEQFLAVRNKLDVLSTQLEDIDCEIKKGRLDSQYFSVEENIRNQFRKYMDILEAKPQFQEVKKRLFLEHFSKTGGEKNLYVLYDALMGTNSFGESILEVVERYEARNRRLLEDFCVRMKELFCLGLIALLGHCALTKGPDEEQETIQVWSREIERVELKMKACIEACVAAFPEQACLDAQRLLQEKEERNLQDTAQEVQEFLTRKYDWVSWSVRVVNHSGSSYRNWRAGDHFQHMAGQNWFEVLQVNDTNLVVSYSTSPQPVPRDCIRQLMEGPGKKGDAQAVVGVLEKQLAGFVVHAVSHHKESEATWSFPEDCHYWERHKNVALCIHSE
;
A
#
# COMPACT_ATOMS: atom_id res chain seq x y z
N MET A 1 -1.61 -37.93 28.65
CA MET A 1 -0.44 -37.38 27.93
C MET A 1 -0.95 -36.81 26.62
N ALA A 2 -0.51 -35.64 26.20
CA ALA A 2 -0.90 -35.05 24.91
C ALA A 2 -0.48 -35.98 23.75
N SER A 3 -1.39 -36.19 22.80
CA SER A 3 -1.13 -36.94 21.57
C SER A 3 0.00 -36.30 20.75
N PRO A 4 0.69 -37.05 19.88
CA PRO A 4 1.71 -36.49 18.99
C PRO A 4 1.19 -35.31 18.15
N LEU A 5 -0.09 -35.36 17.72
CA LEU A 5 -0.74 -34.30 16.96
C LEU A 5 -0.98 -33.03 17.81
N GLU A 6 -1.41 -33.16 19.06
CA GLU A 6 -1.53 -31.99 19.96
C GLU A 6 -0.20 -31.28 20.17
N LYS A 7 0.91 -32.03 20.26
CA LYS A 7 2.26 -31.44 20.35
C LYS A 7 2.63 -30.67 19.08
N VAL A 8 2.27 -31.17 17.89
CA VAL A 8 2.50 -30.47 16.62
C VAL A 8 1.73 -29.15 16.57
N VAL A 9 0.45 -29.15 16.99
CA VAL A 9 -0.35 -27.92 17.05
C VAL A 9 0.24 -26.93 18.06
N ALA A 10 0.65 -27.40 19.24
CA ALA A 10 1.28 -26.57 20.26
C ALA A 10 2.59 -25.92 19.75
N GLN A 11 3.44 -26.68 19.05
CA GLN A 11 4.69 -26.17 18.47
C GLN A 11 4.45 -25.11 17.39
N LYS A 12 3.29 -25.12 16.72
CA LYS A 12 2.93 -24.13 15.69
C LYS A 12 2.33 -22.86 16.28
N LYS A 13 1.99 -22.83 17.57
CA LYS A 13 1.27 -21.72 18.19
C LYS A 13 2.01 -20.40 18.09
N GLU A 14 3.30 -20.37 18.43
CA GLU A 14 4.12 -19.15 18.38
C GLU A 14 4.23 -18.60 16.95
N ALA A 15 4.40 -19.49 15.95
CA ALA A 15 4.43 -19.07 14.56
C ALA A 15 3.08 -18.50 14.11
N ILE A 16 1.96 -19.10 14.54
CA ILE A 16 0.61 -18.59 14.28
C ILE A 16 0.40 -17.22 14.94
N GLU A 17 0.83 -17.05 16.19
CA GLU A 17 0.77 -15.76 16.89
C GLU A 17 1.51 -14.67 16.12
N ALA A 18 2.71 -14.97 15.60
CA ALA A 18 3.45 -14.03 14.76
C ALA A 18 2.69 -13.65 13.46
N VAL A 19 2.06 -14.63 12.79
CA VAL A 19 1.22 -14.33 11.61
C VAL A 19 0.08 -13.38 11.98
N MET A 20 -0.60 -13.66 13.10
CA MET A 20 -1.75 -12.87 13.54
C MET A 20 -1.34 -11.46 14.00
N GLU A 21 -0.17 -11.31 14.60
CA GLU A 21 0.41 -9.99 14.91
C GLU A 21 0.67 -9.18 13.63
N SER A 22 1.22 -9.80 12.58
CA SER A 22 1.37 -9.12 11.27
C SER A 22 0.02 -8.69 10.69
N PHE A 23 -1.03 -9.49 10.86
CA PHE A 23 -2.40 -9.08 10.51
C PHE A 23 -2.96 -7.94 11.38
N GLU A 24 -2.43 -7.68 12.57
CA GLU A 24 -2.85 -6.59 13.45
C GLU A 24 -2.05 -5.30 13.22
N ARG A 25 -0.81 -5.40 12.76
CA ARG A 25 0.08 -4.26 12.49
C ARG A 25 -0.33 -3.40 11.29
N GLY A 26 -1.32 -3.83 10.51
CA GLY A 26 -1.92 -3.07 9.42
C GLY A 26 -1.54 -3.58 8.02
N ALA A 27 -2.24 -3.06 7.01
CA ALA A 27 -2.15 -3.58 5.65
C ALA A 27 -0.76 -3.46 5.03
N GLU A 28 -0.04 -2.36 5.27
CA GLU A 28 1.31 -2.13 4.77
C GLU A 28 2.32 -3.21 5.16
N VAL A 29 2.36 -3.53 6.46
CA VAL A 29 3.28 -4.54 7.02
C VAL A 29 2.93 -5.90 6.45
N LEU A 30 1.63 -6.25 6.48
CA LEU A 30 1.18 -7.55 6.01
C LEU A 30 1.34 -7.72 4.50
N ALA A 31 1.06 -6.71 3.68
CA ALA A 31 1.18 -6.75 2.24
C ALA A 31 2.62 -7.02 1.80
N SER A 32 3.59 -6.43 2.52
CA SER A 32 5.03 -6.56 2.22
C SER A 32 5.73 -7.74 2.91
N ALA A 33 5.06 -8.44 3.82
CA ALA A 33 5.59 -9.63 4.48
C ALA A 33 5.79 -10.80 3.51
N VAL A 34 6.85 -11.58 3.69
CA VAL A 34 7.18 -12.76 2.86
C VAL A 34 7.46 -13.96 3.76
N GLY A 35 6.84 -15.10 3.46
CA GLY A 35 6.94 -16.35 4.22
C GLY A 35 6.08 -16.40 5.48
N GLU A 36 5.39 -15.31 5.83
CA GLU A 36 4.67 -15.19 7.11
C GLU A 36 3.30 -15.85 7.08
N LEU A 37 2.63 -16.00 5.93
CA LEU A 37 1.26 -16.53 5.87
C LEU A 37 1.17 -18.04 6.15
N PHE A 38 2.17 -18.79 5.69
CA PHE A 38 2.09 -20.23 5.53
C PHE A 38 2.00 -21.06 6.83
N PRO A 39 2.62 -20.67 7.97
CA PRO A 39 2.51 -21.40 9.23
C PRO A 39 1.07 -21.63 9.70
N LEU A 40 0.17 -20.66 9.48
CA LEU A 40 -1.25 -20.77 9.81
C LEU A 40 -1.93 -21.85 8.96
N CYS A 41 -1.68 -21.86 7.64
CA CYS A 41 -2.26 -22.83 6.71
C CYS A 41 -1.88 -24.27 7.07
N VAL A 42 -0.61 -24.52 7.42
CA VAL A 42 -0.10 -25.88 7.73
C VAL A 42 -0.75 -26.48 8.98
N ALA A 43 -1.36 -25.66 9.85
CA ALA A 43 -2.11 -26.16 11.01
C ALA A 43 -3.46 -26.82 10.63
N ALA A 44 -3.95 -26.63 9.41
CA ALA A 44 -5.28 -27.12 8.99
C ALA A 44 -5.42 -28.65 9.07
N ALA A 45 -4.43 -29.39 8.57
CA ALA A 45 -4.43 -30.85 8.57
C ALA A 45 -4.41 -31.47 9.99
N PRO A 46 -3.48 -31.10 10.89
CA PRO A 46 -3.48 -31.66 12.25
C PRO A 46 -4.71 -31.23 13.07
N VAL A 47 -5.20 -30.00 12.92
CA VAL A 47 -6.43 -29.54 13.60
C VAL A 47 -7.64 -30.35 13.14
N LEU A 48 -7.76 -30.63 11.84
CA LEU A 48 -8.85 -31.43 11.31
C LEU A 48 -8.83 -32.86 11.84
N ARG A 49 -7.66 -33.52 11.86
CA ARG A 49 -7.50 -34.87 12.41
C ARG A 49 -7.92 -34.92 13.89
N LEU A 50 -7.44 -33.98 14.69
CA LEU A 50 -7.79 -33.88 16.11
C LEU A 50 -9.30 -33.64 16.33
N ALA A 51 -9.92 -32.80 15.50
CA ALA A 51 -11.36 -32.55 15.57
C ALA A 51 -12.18 -33.81 15.24
N LEU A 52 -11.77 -34.60 14.24
CA LEU A 52 -12.42 -35.86 13.87
C LEU A 52 -12.23 -36.95 14.94
N ASP A 53 -11.10 -36.95 15.64
CA ASP A 53 -10.85 -37.81 16.80
C ASP A 53 -11.59 -37.32 18.07
N ASN A 54 -12.40 -36.26 17.95
CA ASN A 54 -13.14 -35.64 19.05
C ASN A 54 -12.25 -35.15 20.20
N VAL A 55 -11.01 -34.77 19.88
CA VAL A 55 -10.06 -34.22 20.84
C VAL A 55 -10.39 -32.76 21.10
N GLN A 56 -10.63 -32.42 22.36
CA GLN A 56 -10.89 -31.06 22.82
C GLN A 56 -9.63 -30.54 23.54
N SER A 57 -8.80 -29.77 22.84
CA SER A 57 -7.63 -29.10 23.43
C SER A 57 -7.72 -27.58 23.27
N LYS A 58 -7.05 -26.85 24.16
CA LYS A 58 -7.03 -25.38 24.12
C LYS A 58 -6.36 -24.88 22.85
N GLU A 59 -5.36 -25.61 22.38
CA GLU A 59 -4.58 -25.33 21.19
C GLU A 59 -5.43 -25.50 19.92
N VAL A 60 -6.24 -26.56 19.84
CA VAL A 60 -7.17 -26.77 18.72
C VAL A 60 -8.22 -25.67 18.67
N PHE A 61 -8.78 -25.30 19.83
CA PHE A 61 -9.72 -24.18 19.92
C PHE A 61 -9.07 -22.87 19.48
N TYR A 62 -7.86 -22.59 19.96
CA TYR A 62 -7.13 -21.38 19.59
C TYR A 62 -6.90 -21.26 18.09
N VAL A 63 -6.38 -22.31 17.42
CA VAL A 63 -6.12 -22.26 15.97
C VAL A 63 -7.41 -22.08 15.18
N LYS A 64 -8.50 -22.74 15.61
CA LYS A 64 -9.82 -22.55 15.00
C LYS A 64 -10.30 -21.10 15.09
N GLU A 65 -10.11 -20.44 16.23
CA GLU A 65 -10.44 -19.02 16.38
C GLU A 65 -9.59 -18.14 15.44
N GLN A 66 -8.30 -18.47 15.24
CA GLN A 66 -7.46 -17.74 14.28
C GLN A 66 -7.94 -17.90 12.83
N PHE A 67 -8.41 -19.10 12.44
CA PHE A 67 -9.02 -19.30 11.12
C PHE A 67 -10.28 -18.43 10.93
N LEU A 68 -11.10 -18.29 11.97
CA LEU A 68 -12.27 -17.42 11.95
C LEU A 68 -11.87 -15.94 11.89
N ALA A 69 -10.81 -15.54 12.59
CA ALA A 69 -10.30 -14.17 12.57
C ALA A 69 -9.85 -13.76 11.17
N VAL A 70 -9.11 -14.60 10.45
CA VAL A 70 -8.72 -14.34 9.05
C VAL A 70 -9.94 -14.17 8.14
N ARG A 71 -10.94 -15.06 8.26
CA ARG A 71 -12.18 -14.92 7.49
C ARG A 71 -12.88 -13.58 7.75
N ASN A 72 -12.99 -13.17 9.01
CA ASN A 72 -13.67 -11.93 9.37
C ASN A 72 -12.93 -10.69 8.85
N LYS A 73 -11.58 -10.71 8.79
CA LYS A 73 -10.79 -9.62 8.20
C LYS A 73 -11.02 -9.50 6.69
N LEU A 74 -11.11 -10.63 5.98
CA LEU A 74 -11.46 -10.67 4.56
C LEU A 74 -12.83 -10.02 4.28
N ASP A 75 -13.82 -10.25 5.12
CA ASP A 75 -15.15 -9.65 4.95
C ASP A 75 -15.12 -8.12 5.09
N VAL A 76 -14.29 -7.57 5.99
CA VAL A 76 -14.09 -6.12 6.16
C VAL A 76 -13.41 -5.52 4.93
N LEU A 77 -12.30 -6.09 4.47
CA LEU A 77 -11.56 -5.59 3.31
C LEU A 77 -12.37 -5.68 2.01
N SER A 78 -13.23 -6.68 1.89
CA SER A 78 -14.11 -6.83 0.72
C SER A 78 -15.06 -5.64 0.55
N THR A 79 -15.55 -5.06 1.66
CA THR A 79 -16.40 -3.86 1.60
C THR A 79 -15.63 -2.59 1.24
N GLN A 80 -14.32 -2.55 1.49
CA GLN A 80 -13.47 -1.38 1.22
C GLN A 80 -12.92 -1.34 -0.21
N LEU A 81 -12.92 -2.48 -0.91
CA LEU A 81 -12.38 -2.63 -2.26
C LEU A 81 -13.46 -2.87 -3.32
N GLU A 82 -14.74 -2.58 -3.01
CA GLU A 82 -15.86 -2.77 -3.95
C GLU A 82 -15.67 -1.98 -5.27
N ASP A 83 -15.06 -0.79 -5.19
CA ASP A 83 -14.78 0.05 -6.37
C ASP A 83 -13.68 -0.56 -7.25
N ILE A 84 -12.63 -1.14 -6.66
CA ILE A 84 -11.58 -1.89 -7.38
C ILE A 84 -12.21 -3.10 -8.08
N ASP A 85 -13.09 -3.83 -7.37
CA ASP A 85 -13.80 -4.95 -7.94
C ASP A 85 -14.63 -4.52 -9.15
N CYS A 86 -15.38 -3.42 -9.06
CA CYS A 86 -16.18 -2.90 -10.17
C CYS A 86 -15.38 -2.61 -11.45
N GLU A 87 -14.09 -2.32 -11.33
CA GLU A 87 -13.26 -1.88 -12.46
C GLU A 87 -12.39 -3.00 -13.02
N ILE A 88 -11.95 -3.92 -12.16
CA ILE A 88 -11.47 -5.25 -12.58
C ILE A 88 -12.55 -5.96 -13.42
N LYS A 89 -13.82 -5.84 -13.02
CA LYS A 89 -14.99 -6.37 -13.75
C LYS A 89 -15.13 -5.77 -15.15
N LYS A 90 -14.97 -4.45 -15.28
CA LYS A 90 -14.99 -3.74 -16.57
C LYS A 90 -13.83 -4.16 -17.49
N GLY A 91 -12.68 -4.56 -16.91
CA GLY A 91 -11.47 -5.00 -17.61
C GLY A 91 -11.50 -6.39 -18.27
N ARG A 92 -12.65 -7.08 -18.36
CA ARG A 92 -12.85 -8.45 -18.90
C ARG A 92 -12.30 -9.61 -18.05
N LEU A 93 -11.85 -9.35 -16.83
CA LEU A 93 -11.35 -10.37 -15.88
C LEU A 93 -12.46 -10.97 -14.99
N ASP A 94 -13.70 -10.52 -15.19
CA ASP A 94 -14.84 -10.58 -14.27
C ASP A 94 -15.32 -11.99 -13.86
N SER A 95 -15.66 -12.87 -14.80
CA SER A 95 -16.43 -14.09 -14.45
C SER A 95 -15.59 -15.17 -13.76
N GLN A 96 -14.29 -15.23 -14.03
CA GLN A 96 -13.43 -16.30 -13.52
C GLN A 96 -12.94 -16.01 -12.10
N TYR A 97 -12.55 -14.76 -11.78
CA TYR A 97 -12.04 -14.46 -10.45
C TYR A 97 -13.13 -14.40 -9.38
N PHE A 98 -14.31 -13.84 -9.71
CA PHE A 98 -15.44 -13.83 -8.77
C PHE A 98 -15.87 -15.24 -8.39
N SER A 99 -16.00 -16.13 -9.39
CA SER A 99 -16.36 -17.53 -9.13
C SER A 99 -15.29 -18.27 -8.33
N VAL A 100 -14.01 -18.00 -8.58
CA VAL A 100 -12.88 -18.56 -7.81
C VAL A 100 -12.90 -18.10 -6.35
N GLU A 101 -13.11 -16.81 -6.11
CA GLU A 101 -13.21 -16.25 -4.75
C GLU A 101 -14.39 -16.85 -3.98
N GLU A 102 -15.57 -16.91 -4.61
CA GLU A 102 -16.76 -17.54 -4.03
C GLU A 102 -16.52 -19.03 -3.74
N ASN A 103 -15.88 -19.75 -4.66
CA ASN A 103 -15.55 -21.17 -4.47
C ASN A 103 -14.61 -21.36 -3.27
N ILE A 104 -13.56 -20.57 -3.16
CA ILE A 104 -12.58 -20.65 -2.05
C ILE A 104 -13.27 -20.39 -0.70
N ARG A 105 -14.05 -19.30 -0.61
CA ARG A 105 -14.81 -18.98 0.62
C ARG A 105 -15.74 -20.13 1.01
N ASN A 106 -16.43 -20.72 0.04
CA ASN A 106 -17.34 -21.83 0.29
C ASN A 106 -16.60 -23.12 0.68
N GLN A 107 -15.46 -23.43 0.05
CA GLN A 107 -14.61 -24.57 0.42
C GLN A 107 -14.10 -24.44 1.86
N PHE A 108 -13.60 -23.27 2.23
CA PHE A 108 -13.19 -22.97 3.60
C PHE A 108 -14.35 -23.08 4.59
N ARG A 109 -15.53 -22.52 4.26
CA ARG A 109 -16.74 -22.66 5.09
C ARG A 109 -17.10 -24.13 5.33
N LYS A 110 -17.01 -24.98 4.29
CA LYS A 110 -17.27 -26.42 4.42
C LYS A 110 -16.21 -27.16 5.25
N TYR A 111 -14.96 -26.70 5.22
CA TYR A 111 -13.92 -27.17 6.14
C TYR A 111 -14.27 -26.80 7.59
N MET A 112 -14.62 -25.54 7.87
CA MET A 112 -15.00 -25.08 9.21
C MET A 112 -16.24 -25.80 9.75
N ASP A 113 -17.22 -26.10 8.89
CA ASP A 113 -18.39 -26.92 9.20
C ASP A 113 -18.02 -28.29 9.82
N ILE A 114 -16.86 -28.86 9.46
CA ILE A 114 -16.35 -30.12 10.06
C ILE A 114 -15.83 -29.84 11.47
N LEU A 115 -15.02 -28.79 11.65
CA LEU A 115 -14.45 -28.39 12.94
C LEU A 115 -15.50 -27.93 13.96
N GLU A 116 -16.69 -27.56 13.49
CA GLU A 116 -17.84 -27.14 14.32
C GLU A 116 -18.87 -28.26 14.51
N ALA A 117 -18.74 -29.38 13.80
CA ALA A 117 -19.71 -30.46 13.85
C ALA A 117 -19.72 -31.18 15.19
N LYS A 118 -20.93 -31.45 15.71
CA LYS A 118 -21.10 -32.46 16.77
C LYS A 118 -20.67 -33.85 16.24
N PRO A 119 -20.18 -34.76 17.11
CA PRO A 119 -19.66 -36.06 16.68
C PRO A 119 -20.59 -36.84 15.73
N GLN A 120 -21.89 -36.85 16.04
CA GLN A 120 -22.92 -37.52 15.23
C GLN A 120 -23.12 -36.97 13.81
N PHE A 121 -22.63 -35.77 13.51
CA PHE A 121 -22.75 -35.12 12.19
C PHE A 121 -21.42 -35.01 11.44
N GLN A 122 -20.29 -35.39 12.06
CA GLN A 122 -18.94 -35.23 11.47
C GLN A 122 -18.81 -35.95 10.12
N GLU A 123 -19.24 -37.20 10.02
CA GLU A 123 -19.17 -37.96 8.76
C GLU A 123 -20.00 -37.35 7.63
N VAL A 124 -21.17 -36.78 7.96
CA VAL A 124 -22.01 -36.08 6.98
C VAL A 124 -21.30 -34.80 6.51
N LYS A 125 -20.75 -34.00 7.43
CA LYS A 125 -20.03 -32.77 7.10
C LYS A 125 -18.77 -33.03 6.30
N LYS A 126 -18.00 -34.06 6.65
CA LYS A 126 -16.83 -34.54 5.91
C LYS A 126 -17.18 -34.88 4.47
N ARG A 127 -18.25 -35.65 4.25
CA ARG A 127 -18.71 -36.01 2.89
C ARG A 127 -19.11 -34.78 2.08
N LEU A 128 -19.88 -33.86 2.69
CA LEU A 128 -20.30 -32.62 2.04
C LEU A 128 -19.09 -31.75 1.65
N PHE A 129 -18.07 -31.68 2.50
CA PHE A 129 -16.83 -30.97 2.19
C PHE A 129 -16.10 -31.58 1.00
N LEU A 130 -15.85 -32.90 1.00
CA LEU A 130 -15.14 -33.58 -0.09
C LEU A 130 -15.88 -33.45 -1.44
N GLU A 131 -17.19 -33.64 -1.43
CA GLU A 131 -18.03 -33.49 -2.61
C GLU A 131 -18.01 -32.06 -3.13
N HIS A 132 -18.17 -31.08 -2.23
CA HIS A 132 -18.17 -29.68 -2.60
C HIS A 132 -16.81 -29.23 -3.14
N PHE A 133 -15.71 -29.56 -2.44
CA PHE A 133 -14.35 -29.22 -2.84
C PHE A 133 -14.05 -29.69 -4.27
N SER A 134 -14.41 -30.93 -4.60
CA SER A 134 -14.24 -31.49 -5.94
C SER A 134 -15.10 -30.78 -6.99
N LYS A 135 -16.37 -30.50 -6.67
CA LYS A 135 -17.32 -29.87 -7.61
C LYS A 135 -17.00 -28.40 -7.89
N THR A 136 -16.42 -27.69 -6.93
CA THR A 136 -16.09 -26.26 -7.07
C THR A 136 -14.65 -26.01 -7.47
N GLY A 137 -13.99 -26.98 -8.13
CA GLY A 137 -12.67 -26.80 -8.74
C GLY A 137 -11.47 -27.13 -7.84
N GLY A 138 -11.69 -27.32 -6.54
CA GLY A 138 -10.65 -27.69 -5.57
C GLY A 138 -9.40 -26.82 -5.66
N GLU A 139 -8.24 -27.45 -5.76
CA GLU A 139 -6.93 -26.80 -5.89
C GLU A 139 -6.81 -25.88 -7.11
N LYS A 140 -7.58 -26.12 -8.19
CA LYS A 140 -7.51 -25.30 -9.41
C LYS A 140 -7.83 -23.83 -9.14
N ASN A 141 -8.70 -23.54 -8.16
CA ASN A 141 -9.01 -22.17 -7.77
C ASN A 141 -7.76 -21.41 -7.30
N LEU A 142 -6.89 -22.08 -6.54
CA LEU A 142 -5.65 -21.47 -6.06
C LEU A 142 -4.67 -21.22 -7.21
N TYR A 143 -4.59 -22.12 -8.19
CA TYR A 143 -3.78 -21.89 -9.40
C TYR A 143 -4.33 -20.73 -10.24
N VAL A 144 -5.65 -20.57 -10.35
CA VAL A 144 -6.22 -19.41 -11.05
C VAL A 144 -5.83 -18.10 -10.36
N LEU A 145 -5.86 -18.03 -9.02
CA LEU A 145 -5.37 -16.87 -8.29
C LEU A 145 -3.87 -16.64 -8.48
N TYR A 146 -3.09 -17.71 -8.41
CA TYR A 146 -1.66 -17.65 -8.65
C TYR A 146 -1.35 -17.08 -10.04
N ASP A 147 -1.97 -17.62 -11.08
CA ASP A 147 -1.75 -17.19 -12.46
C ASP A 147 -2.24 -15.76 -12.70
N ALA A 148 -3.28 -15.32 -11.99
CA ALA A 148 -3.75 -13.94 -12.01
C ALA A 148 -2.65 -12.97 -11.52
N LEU A 149 -2.05 -13.29 -10.39
CA LEU A 149 -1.06 -12.44 -9.72
C LEU A 149 0.31 -12.49 -10.40
N MET A 150 0.68 -13.66 -10.91
CA MET A 150 1.93 -13.85 -11.63
C MET A 150 1.87 -13.36 -13.08
N GLY A 151 0.68 -13.06 -13.61
CA GLY A 151 0.49 -12.64 -15.00
C GLY A 151 0.70 -13.78 -16.01
N THR A 152 0.61 -15.03 -15.58
CA THR A 152 0.73 -16.24 -16.41
C THR A 152 -0.62 -16.72 -16.95
N ASN A 153 -1.69 -15.97 -16.68
CA ASN A 153 -3.03 -16.21 -17.21
C ASN A 153 -3.11 -15.98 -18.74
N SER A 154 -4.22 -16.39 -19.36
CA SER A 154 -4.44 -16.30 -20.81
C SER A 154 -4.46 -14.86 -21.37
N PHE A 155 -4.56 -13.85 -20.51
CA PHE A 155 -4.57 -12.44 -20.87
C PHE A 155 -3.18 -11.80 -20.83
N GLY A 156 -2.19 -12.50 -20.25
CA GLY A 156 -0.77 -12.11 -20.29
C GLY A 156 -0.39 -10.90 -19.42
N GLU A 157 -1.29 -10.44 -18.55
CA GLU A 157 -1.06 -9.30 -17.65
C GLU A 157 -1.39 -9.69 -16.20
N SER A 158 -0.60 -9.19 -15.25
CA SER A 158 -0.82 -9.41 -13.82
C SER A 158 -1.96 -8.54 -13.30
N ILE A 159 -2.86 -9.12 -12.50
CA ILE A 159 -3.91 -8.34 -11.84
C ILE A 159 -3.34 -7.26 -10.91
N LEU A 160 -2.14 -7.45 -10.35
CA LEU A 160 -1.46 -6.43 -9.54
C LEU A 160 -1.16 -5.19 -10.37
N GLU A 161 -0.67 -5.37 -11.59
CA GLU A 161 -0.34 -4.29 -12.52
C GLU A 161 -1.61 -3.59 -13.05
N VAL A 162 -2.71 -4.34 -13.20
CA VAL A 162 -4.03 -3.77 -13.53
C VAL A 162 -4.52 -2.87 -12.40
N VAL A 163 -4.51 -3.35 -11.16
CA VAL A 163 -4.94 -2.59 -9.97
C VAL A 163 -4.04 -1.37 -9.76
N GLU A 164 -2.72 -1.53 -9.86
CA GLU A 164 -1.76 -0.42 -9.74
C GLU A 164 -2.07 0.72 -10.73
N ARG A 165 -2.35 0.41 -12.00
CA ARG A 165 -2.70 1.43 -13.00
C ARG A 165 -4.07 2.04 -12.74
N TYR A 166 -5.06 1.22 -12.41
CA TYR A 166 -6.43 1.67 -12.15
C TYR A 166 -6.47 2.66 -10.99
N GLU A 167 -5.79 2.33 -9.89
CA GLU A 167 -5.70 3.18 -8.71
C GLU A 167 -4.68 4.31 -8.82
N ALA A 168 -4.17 4.57 -10.03
CA ALA A 168 -3.16 5.58 -10.30
C ALA A 168 -2.00 5.53 -9.30
N ARG A 169 -1.48 4.32 -9.03
CA ARG A 169 -0.41 4.04 -8.05
C ARG A 169 -0.70 4.55 -6.64
N ASN A 170 -1.94 4.38 -6.16
CA ASN A 170 -2.27 4.56 -4.75
C ASN A 170 -1.74 3.36 -3.93
N ARG A 171 -0.65 3.57 -3.20
CA ARG A 171 0.01 2.52 -2.40
C ARG A 171 -0.93 1.84 -1.42
N ARG A 172 -1.77 2.59 -0.71
CA ARG A 172 -2.67 2.05 0.32
C ARG A 172 -3.69 1.08 -0.26
N LEU A 173 -4.30 1.45 -1.39
CA LEU A 173 -5.27 0.58 -2.06
C LEU A 173 -4.62 -0.67 -2.67
N LEU A 174 -3.38 -0.54 -3.15
CA LEU A 174 -2.59 -1.68 -3.61
C LEU A 174 -2.20 -2.63 -2.45
N GLU A 175 -1.80 -2.10 -1.29
CA GLU A 175 -1.53 -2.86 -0.07
C GLU A 175 -2.79 -3.62 0.39
N ASP A 176 -3.93 -2.95 0.48
CA ASP A 176 -5.22 -3.55 0.85
C ASP A 176 -5.61 -4.69 -0.10
N PHE A 177 -5.42 -4.50 -1.41
CA PHE A 177 -5.63 -5.54 -2.40
C PHE A 177 -4.71 -6.75 -2.18
N CYS A 178 -3.42 -6.53 -1.91
CA CYS A 178 -2.47 -7.61 -1.62
C CYS A 178 -2.85 -8.38 -0.36
N VAL A 179 -3.30 -7.69 0.69
CA VAL A 179 -3.80 -8.32 1.91
C VAL A 179 -5.01 -9.21 1.63
N ARG A 180 -6.01 -8.71 0.89
CA ARG A 180 -7.19 -9.50 0.52
C ARG A 180 -6.79 -10.78 -0.23
N MET A 181 -5.83 -10.68 -1.16
CA MET A 181 -5.34 -11.85 -1.91
C MET A 181 -4.62 -12.84 -0.99
N LYS A 182 -3.80 -12.36 -0.06
CA LYS A 182 -3.13 -13.18 0.97
C LYS A 182 -4.14 -13.93 1.84
N GLU A 183 -5.18 -13.25 2.32
CA GLU A 183 -6.27 -13.87 3.07
C GLU A 183 -7.00 -14.93 2.25
N LEU A 184 -7.29 -14.65 0.99
CA LEU A 184 -7.96 -15.59 0.10
C LEU A 184 -7.11 -16.85 -0.13
N PHE A 185 -5.80 -16.71 -0.33
CA PHE A 185 -4.88 -17.86 -0.35
C PHE A 185 -4.90 -18.62 0.97
N CYS A 186 -4.91 -17.93 2.11
CA CYS A 186 -4.98 -18.57 3.41
C CYS A 186 -6.21 -19.47 3.54
N LEU A 187 -7.40 -18.95 3.19
CA LEU A 187 -8.65 -19.72 3.23
C LEU A 187 -8.58 -20.94 2.30
N GLY A 188 -8.11 -20.75 1.07
CA GLY A 188 -8.04 -21.83 0.09
C GLY A 188 -6.99 -22.89 0.45
N LEU A 189 -5.85 -22.50 1.01
CA LEU A 189 -4.81 -23.42 1.48
C LEU A 189 -5.24 -24.21 2.71
N ILE A 190 -5.95 -23.57 3.65
CA ILE A 190 -6.57 -24.28 4.78
C ILE A 190 -7.53 -25.36 4.27
N ALA A 191 -8.39 -25.01 3.31
CA ALA A 191 -9.30 -25.97 2.70
C ALA A 191 -8.55 -27.08 1.94
N LEU A 192 -7.52 -26.75 1.14
CA LEU A 192 -6.72 -27.73 0.40
C LEU A 192 -6.01 -28.71 1.33
N LEU A 193 -5.34 -28.21 2.37
CA LEU A 193 -4.61 -29.05 3.33
C LEU A 193 -5.58 -29.89 4.17
N GLY A 194 -6.75 -29.35 4.50
CA GLY A 194 -7.86 -30.13 5.05
C GLY A 194 -8.32 -31.25 4.12
N HIS A 195 -8.46 -30.99 2.82
CA HIS A 195 -8.78 -32.02 1.82
C HIS A 195 -7.70 -33.09 1.72
N CYS A 196 -6.42 -32.69 1.67
CA CYS A 196 -5.28 -33.61 1.65
C CYS A 196 -5.27 -34.51 2.88
N ALA A 197 -5.52 -33.96 4.07
CA ALA A 197 -5.56 -34.74 5.31
C ALA A 197 -6.63 -35.84 5.32
N LEU A 198 -7.68 -35.71 4.51
CA LEU A 198 -8.77 -36.68 4.40
C LEU A 198 -8.62 -37.69 3.25
N THR A 199 -7.82 -37.36 2.23
CA THR A 199 -7.80 -38.09 0.96
C THR A 199 -6.42 -38.61 0.57
N LYS A 200 -5.34 -38.03 1.10
CA LYS A 200 -3.96 -38.32 0.73
C LYS A 200 -3.18 -38.95 1.89
N GLY A 201 -2.09 -39.62 1.54
CA GLY A 201 -1.10 -40.10 2.53
C GLY A 201 -0.21 -38.96 3.07
N PRO A 202 0.55 -39.20 4.17
CA PRO A 202 1.44 -38.19 4.76
C PRO A 202 2.47 -37.62 3.78
N ASP A 203 3.02 -38.45 2.89
CA ASP A 203 4.05 -38.03 1.93
C ASP A 203 3.48 -37.05 0.88
N GLU A 204 2.30 -37.34 0.32
CA GLU A 204 1.64 -36.47 -0.65
C GLU A 204 1.10 -35.17 -0.03
N GLU A 205 0.67 -35.22 1.24
CA GLU A 205 0.34 -34.01 2.01
C GLU A 205 1.58 -33.12 2.16
N GLN A 206 2.72 -33.72 2.52
CA GLN A 206 3.97 -32.99 2.69
C GLN A 206 4.49 -32.41 1.36
N GLU A 207 4.31 -33.11 0.25
CA GLU A 207 4.59 -32.59 -1.09
C GLU A 207 3.69 -31.39 -1.42
N THR A 208 2.38 -31.50 -1.16
CA THR A 208 1.43 -30.39 -1.35
C THR A 208 1.85 -29.16 -0.54
N ILE A 209 2.28 -29.35 0.71
CA ILE A 209 2.80 -28.29 1.57
C ILE A 209 4.06 -27.65 0.94
N GLN A 210 5.00 -28.44 0.42
CA GLN A 210 6.23 -27.90 -0.17
C GLN A 210 5.98 -27.10 -1.45
N VAL A 211 5.07 -27.59 -2.30
CA VAL A 211 4.68 -26.89 -3.54
C VAL A 211 4.06 -25.55 -3.19
N TRP A 212 3.01 -25.54 -2.38
CA TRP A 212 2.30 -24.30 -2.06
C TRP A 212 3.12 -23.32 -1.22
N SER A 213 4.02 -23.80 -0.36
CA SER A 213 4.95 -22.91 0.36
C SER A 213 5.78 -22.07 -0.62
N ARG A 214 6.29 -22.69 -1.68
CA ARG A 214 7.11 -22.00 -2.70
C ARG A 214 6.26 -21.08 -3.58
N GLU A 215 5.07 -21.51 -3.97
CA GLU A 215 4.20 -20.69 -4.81
C GLU A 215 3.69 -19.44 -4.07
N ILE A 216 3.35 -19.56 -2.78
CA ILE A 216 3.00 -18.41 -1.95
C ILE A 216 4.17 -17.46 -1.78
N GLU A 217 5.37 -17.97 -1.47
CA GLU A 217 6.56 -17.12 -1.36
C GLU A 217 6.80 -16.31 -2.65
N ARG A 218 6.63 -16.93 -3.83
CA ARG A 218 6.71 -16.24 -5.12
C ARG A 218 5.66 -15.14 -5.28
N VAL A 219 4.41 -15.43 -4.90
CA VAL A 219 3.32 -14.45 -4.93
C VAL A 219 3.63 -13.28 -4.00
N GLU A 220 4.07 -13.55 -2.77
CA GLU A 220 4.40 -12.52 -1.78
C GLU A 220 5.58 -11.64 -2.23
N LEU A 221 6.60 -12.25 -2.86
CA LEU A 221 7.70 -11.50 -3.47
C LEU A 221 7.23 -10.60 -4.61
N LYS A 222 6.32 -11.07 -5.47
CA LYS A 222 5.74 -10.26 -6.56
C LYS A 222 4.88 -9.11 -6.02
N MET A 223 4.09 -9.34 -4.97
CA MET A 223 3.32 -8.29 -4.28
C MET A 223 4.24 -7.22 -3.70
N LYS A 224 5.27 -7.64 -2.94
CA LYS A 224 6.26 -6.74 -2.36
C LYS A 224 6.96 -5.90 -3.44
N ALA A 225 7.42 -6.51 -4.52
CA ALA A 225 8.07 -5.81 -5.62
C ALA A 225 7.14 -4.78 -6.30
N CYS A 226 5.84 -5.10 -6.44
CA CYS A 226 4.85 -4.18 -7.00
C CYS A 226 4.63 -2.97 -6.07
N ILE A 227 4.52 -3.19 -4.76
CA ILE A 227 4.40 -2.12 -3.76
C ILE A 227 5.66 -1.24 -3.75
N GLU A 228 6.86 -1.83 -3.77
CA GLU A 228 8.13 -1.11 -3.82
C GLU A 228 8.24 -0.26 -5.10
N ALA A 229 7.82 -0.80 -6.25
CA ALA A 229 7.79 -0.06 -7.51
C ALA A 229 6.76 1.09 -7.49
N CYS A 230 5.59 0.87 -6.88
CA CYS A 230 4.57 1.90 -6.67
C CYS A 230 5.11 3.04 -5.79
N VAL A 231 5.82 2.71 -4.71
CA VAL A 231 6.49 3.69 -3.85
C VAL A 231 7.59 4.41 -4.62
N ALA A 232 8.45 3.71 -5.37
CA ALA A 232 9.55 4.35 -6.09
C ALA A 232 9.08 5.35 -7.16
N ALA A 233 7.94 5.09 -7.80
CA ALA A 233 7.36 5.94 -8.84
C ALA A 233 6.46 7.08 -8.30
N PHE A 234 6.42 7.28 -6.97
CA PHE A 234 5.58 8.31 -6.38
C PHE A 234 5.87 9.74 -6.88
N PRO A 235 7.13 10.15 -7.16
CA PRO A 235 7.40 11.52 -7.59
C PRO A 235 6.78 11.86 -8.94
N GLU A 236 6.94 10.96 -9.92
CA GLU A 236 6.36 11.12 -11.25
C GLU A 236 4.84 11.10 -11.18
N GLN A 237 4.27 10.18 -10.40
CA GLN A 237 2.81 10.10 -10.24
C GLN A 237 2.24 11.33 -9.53
N ALA A 238 2.90 11.84 -8.48
CA ALA A 238 2.46 13.01 -7.74
C ALA A 238 2.43 14.26 -8.62
N CYS A 239 3.38 14.39 -9.56
CA CYS A 239 3.38 15.45 -10.56
C CYS A 239 2.17 15.37 -11.49
N LEU A 240 1.87 14.18 -12.01
CA LEU A 240 0.69 13.95 -12.86
C LEU A 240 -0.63 14.19 -12.11
N ASP A 241 -0.71 13.77 -10.86
CA ASP A 241 -1.90 13.96 -10.04
C ASP A 241 -2.12 15.44 -9.72
N ALA A 242 -1.05 16.16 -9.34
CA ALA A 242 -1.12 17.60 -9.14
C ALA A 242 -1.55 18.32 -10.43
N GLN A 243 -1.01 17.92 -11.58
CA GLN A 243 -1.42 18.48 -12.87
C GLN A 243 -2.89 18.23 -13.18
N ARG A 244 -3.40 17.01 -12.93
CA ARG A 244 -4.80 16.66 -13.14
C ARG A 244 -5.72 17.48 -12.23
N LEU A 245 -5.39 17.56 -10.93
CA LEU A 245 -6.17 18.30 -9.95
C LEU A 245 -6.30 19.79 -10.31
N LEU A 246 -5.25 20.36 -10.92
CA LEU A 246 -5.27 21.73 -11.43
C LEU A 246 -6.10 21.89 -12.72
N GLN A 247 -6.17 20.89 -13.59
CA GLN A 247 -6.91 20.96 -14.86
C GLN A 247 -8.43 20.80 -14.69
N GLU A 248 -8.86 20.05 -13.67
CA GLU A 248 -10.27 19.71 -13.48
C GLU A 248 -11.12 20.88 -12.94
N LYS A 249 -10.54 22.00 -12.54
CA LYS A 249 -11.26 23.06 -11.80
C LYS A 249 -10.91 24.48 -12.25
N GLU A 250 -11.95 25.24 -12.60
CA GLU A 250 -11.86 26.67 -12.95
C GLU A 250 -11.90 27.60 -11.71
N GLU A 251 -11.17 28.71 -11.79
CA GLU A 251 -11.12 29.86 -10.88
C GLU A 251 -11.06 29.57 -9.38
N ARG A 252 -9.83 29.53 -8.84
CA ARG A 252 -9.55 29.48 -7.40
C ARG A 252 -8.51 30.50 -7.00
N ASN A 253 -8.59 31.00 -5.77
CA ASN A 253 -7.49 31.80 -5.23
C ASN A 253 -6.26 30.89 -4.97
N LEU A 254 -5.09 31.51 -4.84
CA LEU A 254 -3.81 30.79 -4.74
C LEU A 254 -3.72 29.93 -3.48
N GLN A 255 -4.28 30.41 -2.37
CA GLN A 255 -4.24 29.74 -1.07
C GLN A 255 -5.06 28.43 -1.10
N ASP A 256 -6.30 28.49 -1.57
CA ASP A 256 -7.19 27.32 -1.68
C ASP A 256 -6.58 26.26 -2.61
N THR A 257 -5.96 26.72 -3.70
CA THR A 257 -5.25 25.83 -4.64
C THR A 257 -4.08 25.13 -3.96
N ALA A 258 -3.25 25.87 -3.22
CA ALA A 258 -2.10 25.31 -2.52
C ALA A 258 -2.56 24.28 -1.48
N GLN A 259 -3.56 24.64 -0.68
CA GLN A 259 -4.13 23.80 0.38
C GLN A 259 -4.70 22.49 -0.18
N GLU A 260 -5.53 22.56 -1.22
CA GLU A 260 -6.16 21.36 -1.77
C GLU A 260 -5.13 20.38 -2.38
N VAL A 261 -4.13 20.90 -3.11
CA VAL A 261 -3.05 20.07 -3.66
C VAL A 261 -2.27 19.42 -2.52
N GLN A 262 -1.95 20.16 -1.46
CA GLN A 262 -1.21 19.61 -0.33
C GLN A 262 -2.00 18.57 0.46
N GLU A 263 -3.30 18.80 0.70
CA GLU A 263 -4.18 17.84 1.37
C GLU A 263 -4.31 16.56 0.54
N PHE A 264 -4.51 16.68 -0.77
CA PHE A 264 -4.56 15.55 -1.69
C PHE A 264 -3.27 14.73 -1.65
N LEU A 265 -2.12 15.38 -1.83
CA LEU A 265 -0.82 14.71 -1.85
C LEU A 265 -0.50 14.05 -0.50
N THR A 266 -0.79 14.73 0.61
CA THR A 266 -0.57 14.18 1.96
C THR A 266 -1.46 12.97 2.23
N ARG A 267 -2.69 12.97 1.71
CA ARG A 267 -3.59 11.82 1.86
C ARG A 267 -3.17 10.62 1.03
N LYS A 268 -2.76 10.84 -0.23
CA LYS A 268 -2.39 9.75 -1.15
C LYS A 268 -0.99 9.19 -0.87
N TYR A 269 -0.06 10.07 -0.48
CA TYR A 269 1.35 9.77 -0.22
C TYR A 269 1.68 10.05 1.25
N ASP A 270 1.03 9.32 2.15
CA ASP A 270 1.06 9.56 3.60
C ASP A 270 2.42 9.34 4.27
N TRP A 271 3.38 8.76 3.54
CA TRP A 271 4.77 8.58 3.96
C TRP A 271 5.69 9.74 3.54
N VAL A 272 5.15 10.79 2.92
CA VAL A 272 5.90 11.90 2.35
C VAL A 272 5.47 13.22 2.99
N SER A 273 6.47 14.04 3.35
CA SER A 273 6.24 15.44 3.74
C SER A 273 6.26 16.33 2.50
N TRP A 274 5.22 17.15 2.34
CA TRP A 274 4.99 17.97 1.16
C TRP A 274 5.12 19.45 1.47
N SER A 275 5.66 20.21 0.53
CA SER A 275 5.58 21.67 0.50
C SER A 275 5.09 22.12 -0.87
N VAL A 276 3.94 22.78 -0.87
CA VAL A 276 3.25 23.22 -2.08
C VAL A 276 3.28 24.74 -2.10
N ARG A 277 3.75 25.32 -3.19
CA ARG A 277 3.71 26.77 -3.41
C ARG A 277 3.02 27.08 -4.72
N VAL A 278 2.17 28.09 -4.70
CA VAL A 278 1.49 28.61 -5.88
C VAL A 278 1.98 30.03 -6.09
N VAL A 279 2.57 30.29 -7.25
CA VAL A 279 3.15 31.59 -7.59
C VAL A 279 2.37 32.18 -8.76
N ASN A 280 1.76 33.34 -8.52
CA ASN A 280 1.05 34.05 -9.57
C ASN A 280 2.06 34.83 -10.44
N HIS A 281 2.10 34.47 -11.71
CA HIS A 281 2.85 35.17 -12.74
C HIS A 281 2.06 36.34 -13.35
N SER A 282 0.73 36.39 -13.22
CA SER A 282 -0.09 37.52 -13.66
C SER A 282 0.21 38.74 -12.79
N GLY A 283 0.56 39.85 -13.44
CA GLY A 283 0.96 41.06 -12.72
C GLY A 283 1.12 42.25 -13.65
N SER A 284 0.97 43.46 -13.11
CA SER A 284 1.21 44.70 -13.86
C SER A 284 2.61 44.70 -14.49
N SER A 285 2.78 45.27 -15.68
CA SER A 285 4.07 45.32 -16.39
C SER A 285 5.24 45.84 -15.54
N TYR A 286 4.97 46.73 -14.58
CA TYR A 286 5.96 47.23 -13.62
C TYR A 286 6.47 46.16 -12.63
N ARG A 287 5.58 45.32 -12.10
CA ARG A 287 5.94 44.22 -11.18
C ARG A 287 6.72 43.14 -11.91
N ASN A 288 6.33 42.82 -13.15
CA ASN A 288 7.04 41.85 -13.99
C ASN A 288 8.45 42.35 -14.32
N TRP A 289 8.59 43.62 -14.69
CA TRP A 289 9.90 44.24 -14.94
C TRP A 289 10.80 44.22 -13.69
N ARG A 290 10.27 44.51 -12.50
CA ARG A 290 11.06 44.46 -11.25
C ARG A 290 11.38 43.04 -10.77
N ALA A 291 10.53 42.07 -11.09
CA ALA A 291 10.77 40.67 -10.75
C ALA A 291 11.89 40.05 -11.61
N GLY A 292 12.11 40.60 -12.82
CA GLY A 292 13.06 40.06 -13.80
C GLY A 292 12.59 38.74 -14.43
N ASP A 293 13.29 38.29 -15.46
CA ASP A 293 12.96 37.05 -16.19
C ASP A 293 13.17 35.78 -15.32
N HIS A 294 13.98 35.89 -14.26
CA HIS A 294 14.26 34.82 -13.29
C HIS A 294 13.65 35.15 -11.91
N PHE A 295 12.34 35.42 -11.88
CA PHE A 295 11.62 35.80 -10.67
C PHE A 295 11.56 34.69 -9.60
N GLN A 296 11.88 33.45 -9.95
CA GLN A 296 12.03 32.33 -9.02
C GLN A 296 13.27 31.51 -9.39
N HIS A 297 13.90 30.87 -8.40
CA HIS A 297 15.01 29.96 -8.61
C HIS A 297 14.98 28.84 -7.57
N MET A 298 15.37 27.64 -7.98
CA MET A 298 15.35 26.43 -7.15
C MET A 298 16.69 25.70 -7.22
N ALA A 299 17.12 25.15 -6.09
CA ALA A 299 18.25 24.24 -5.97
C ALA A 299 17.89 23.03 -5.11
N GLY A 300 18.67 21.97 -5.24
CA GLY A 300 18.40 20.66 -4.63
C GLY A 300 17.54 19.75 -5.49
N GLN A 301 17.30 18.54 -5.00
CA GLN A 301 16.48 17.50 -5.61
C GLN A 301 15.04 17.52 -5.07
N ASN A 302 14.23 16.51 -5.41
CA ASN A 302 12.93 16.25 -4.77
C ASN A 302 11.90 17.39 -4.91
N TRP A 303 11.78 17.90 -6.14
CA TRP A 303 10.77 18.87 -6.51
C TRP A 303 10.32 18.72 -7.96
N PHE A 304 9.15 19.25 -8.27
CA PHE A 304 8.64 19.39 -9.63
C PHE A 304 7.83 20.68 -9.79
N GLU A 305 7.72 21.15 -11.03
CA GLU A 305 6.92 22.32 -11.39
C GLU A 305 5.82 21.90 -12.37
N VAL A 306 4.60 22.39 -12.15
CA VAL A 306 3.48 22.27 -13.08
C VAL A 306 3.14 23.65 -13.61
N LEU A 307 3.41 23.86 -14.90
CA LEU A 307 3.13 25.10 -15.62
C LEU A 307 1.65 25.16 -16.00
N GLN A 308 0.91 26.18 -15.55
CA GLN A 308 -0.51 26.33 -15.89
C GLN A 308 -0.77 27.14 -17.17
N VAL A 309 -2.02 27.03 -17.63
CA VAL A 309 -2.77 28.02 -18.41
C VAL A 309 -3.38 29.04 -17.42
N ASN A 310 -3.28 30.35 -17.68
CA ASN A 310 -3.65 31.48 -16.78
C ASN A 310 -2.56 31.98 -15.80
N ASP A 311 -1.30 32.01 -16.25
CA ASP A 311 -0.21 32.73 -15.58
C ASP A 311 0.02 32.34 -14.10
N THR A 312 -0.15 31.09 -13.70
CA THR A 312 0.16 30.63 -12.33
C THR A 312 1.07 29.40 -12.39
N ASN A 313 2.11 29.38 -11.55
CA ASN A 313 3.05 28.26 -11.46
C ASN A 313 2.85 27.53 -10.14
N LEU A 314 2.61 26.22 -10.21
CA LEU A 314 2.60 25.35 -9.04
C LEU A 314 4.00 24.73 -8.90
N VAL A 315 4.62 24.94 -7.74
CA VAL A 315 5.91 24.36 -7.40
C VAL A 315 5.76 23.49 -6.17
N VAL A 316 5.96 22.19 -6.34
CA VAL A 316 5.86 21.20 -5.26
C VAL A 316 7.26 20.66 -4.96
N SER A 317 7.59 20.55 -3.69
CA SER A 317 8.79 19.88 -3.22
C SER A 317 8.47 19.00 -2.03
N TYR A 318 9.30 17.99 -1.77
CA TYR A 318 8.97 16.94 -0.82
C TYR A 318 10.21 16.37 -0.14
N SER A 319 9.99 15.63 0.94
CA SER A 319 11.00 14.79 1.60
C SER A 319 10.34 13.56 2.21
N THR A 320 11.01 12.41 2.12
CA THR A 320 10.58 11.14 2.75
C THR A 320 11.22 10.94 4.13
N SER A 321 12.19 11.77 4.52
CA SER A 321 12.90 11.69 5.79
C SER A 321 13.25 13.10 6.29
N PRO A 322 12.24 13.93 6.64
CA PRO A 322 12.42 15.34 6.95
C PRO A 322 13.37 15.54 8.15
N GLN A 323 14.38 16.40 7.97
CA GLN A 323 15.34 16.78 9.00
C GLN A 323 15.13 18.24 9.44
N PRO A 324 15.48 18.59 10.70
CA PRO A 324 15.39 19.96 11.18
C PRO A 324 16.21 20.94 10.35
N VAL A 325 15.63 22.08 10.04
CA VAL A 325 16.25 23.13 9.24
C VAL A 325 17.11 24.03 10.13
N PRO A 326 18.36 24.39 9.75
CA PRO A 326 19.22 25.25 10.54
C PRO A 326 18.78 26.73 10.45
N ARG A 327 17.68 27.08 11.11
CA ARG A 327 17.00 28.39 11.04
C ARG A 327 17.94 29.57 11.31
N ASP A 328 18.79 29.49 12.33
CA ASP A 328 19.70 30.58 12.70
C ASP A 328 20.76 30.84 11.64
N CYS A 329 21.29 29.78 11.02
CA CYS A 329 22.22 29.90 9.91
C CYS A 329 21.56 30.59 8.71
N ILE A 330 20.33 30.17 8.36
CA ILE A 330 19.55 30.78 7.26
C ILE A 330 19.32 32.27 7.53
N ARG A 331 18.89 32.64 8.73
CA ARG A 331 18.66 34.04 9.11
C ARG A 331 19.94 34.87 8.98
N GLN A 332 21.08 34.37 9.48
CA GLN A 332 22.37 35.05 9.33
C GLN A 332 22.77 35.25 7.87
N LEU A 333 22.58 34.23 7.02
CA LEU A 333 22.85 34.33 5.58
C LEU A 333 21.93 35.36 4.90
N MET A 334 20.67 35.42 5.30
CA MET A 334 19.69 36.37 4.78
C MET A 334 19.88 37.80 5.31
N GLU A 335 20.55 37.98 6.44
CA GLU A 335 20.97 39.28 6.97
C GLU A 335 22.32 39.77 6.42
N GLY A 336 23.14 38.86 5.89
CA GLY A 336 24.43 39.15 5.27
C GLY A 336 24.39 39.02 3.73
N PRO A 337 25.03 37.99 3.16
CA PRO A 337 25.22 37.85 1.71
C PRO A 337 23.93 37.75 0.90
N GLY A 338 22.84 37.20 1.45
CA GLY A 338 21.54 37.08 0.79
C GLY A 338 20.65 38.33 0.86
N LYS A 339 20.98 39.31 1.72
CA LYS A 339 20.08 40.42 2.08
C LYS A 339 19.57 41.28 0.91
N LYS A 340 20.39 41.44 -0.13
CA LYS A 340 20.09 42.27 -1.30
C LYS A 340 20.07 41.48 -2.61
N GLY A 341 20.20 40.16 -2.55
CA GLY A 341 20.15 39.30 -3.75
C GLY A 341 18.75 39.25 -4.36
N ASP A 342 18.69 38.92 -5.64
CA ASP A 342 17.50 38.38 -6.29
C ASP A 342 17.35 36.88 -5.98
N ALA A 343 16.32 36.23 -6.52
CA ALA A 343 16.04 34.82 -6.26
C ALA A 343 17.25 33.92 -6.56
N GLN A 344 17.91 34.11 -7.69
CA GLN A 344 19.06 33.32 -8.11
C GLN A 344 20.27 33.53 -7.19
N ALA A 345 20.60 34.79 -6.86
CA ALA A 345 21.71 35.10 -5.96
C ALA A 345 21.50 34.53 -4.56
N VAL A 346 20.26 34.62 -4.02
CA VAL A 346 19.91 34.08 -2.70
C VAL A 346 20.10 32.56 -2.67
N VAL A 347 19.55 31.84 -3.65
CA VAL A 347 19.67 30.38 -3.73
C VAL A 347 21.14 29.96 -3.85
N GLY A 348 21.92 30.61 -4.71
CA GLY A 348 23.34 30.28 -4.89
C GLY A 348 24.23 30.52 -3.66
N VAL A 349 23.79 31.37 -2.72
CA VAL A 349 24.46 31.53 -1.41
C VAL A 349 24.08 30.38 -0.47
N LEU A 350 22.79 30.03 -0.43
CA LEU A 350 22.25 29.04 0.49
C LEU A 350 22.64 27.62 0.11
N GLU A 351 22.56 27.25 -1.18
CA GLU A 351 22.93 25.92 -1.69
C GLU A 351 24.38 25.53 -1.32
N LYS A 352 25.31 26.50 -1.34
CA LYS A 352 26.71 26.26 -0.96
C LYS A 352 26.91 25.91 0.52
N GLN A 353 26.00 26.34 1.38
CA GLN A 353 26.07 26.15 2.83
C GLN A 353 25.13 25.04 3.32
N LEU A 354 24.10 24.70 2.54
CA LEU A 354 23.02 23.79 2.89
C LEU A 354 22.95 22.62 1.89
N ALA A 355 24.03 21.84 1.82
CA ALA A 355 24.03 20.61 1.01
C ALA A 355 22.98 19.62 1.55
N GLY A 356 22.22 18.99 0.65
CA GLY A 356 21.12 18.08 1.02
C GLY A 356 19.83 18.78 1.44
N PHE A 357 19.67 20.08 1.11
CA PHE A 357 18.44 20.82 1.29
C PHE A 357 17.88 21.30 -0.05
N VAL A 358 16.56 21.28 -0.17
CA VAL A 358 15.83 21.97 -1.22
C VAL A 358 15.73 23.44 -0.84
N VAL A 359 16.12 24.32 -1.76
CA VAL A 359 16.06 25.78 -1.57
C VAL A 359 15.28 26.40 -2.71
N HIS A 360 14.19 27.08 -2.39
CA HIS A 360 13.37 27.82 -3.34
C HIS A 360 13.27 29.28 -2.93
N ALA A 361 13.69 30.19 -3.79
CA ALA A 361 13.44 31.62 -3.62
C ALA A 361 12.47 32.13 -4.69
N VAL A 362 11.46 32.89 -4.26
CA VAL A 362 10.50 33.58 -5.12
C VAL A 362 10.62 35.08 -4.87
N SER A 363 10.73 35.89 -5.91
CA SER A 363 10.77 37.34 -5.80
C SER A 363 9.55 37.89 -5.05
N HIS A 364 9.77 38.79 -4.09
CA HIS A 364 8.68 39.44 -3.34
C HIS A 364 7.76 40.31 -4.20
N HIS A 365 8.13 40.56 -5.46
CA HIS A 365 7.31 41.27 -6.43
C HIS A 365 6.23 40.39 -7.08
N LYS A 366 6.27 39.08 -6.84
CA LYS A 366 5.25 38.11 -7.25
C LYS A 366 4.41 37.72 -6.05
N GLU A 367 3.12 37.50 -6.28
CA GLU A 367 2.22 36.98 -5.26
C GLU A 367 2.45 35.47 -5.14
N SER A 368 2.71 35.00 -3.92
CA SER A 368 2.96 33.60 -3.66
C SER A 368 2.36 33.17 -2.33
N GLU A 369 1.70 32.01 -2.39
CA GLU A 369 1.13 31.32 -1.23
C GLU A 369 1.79 29.94 -1.09
N ALA A 370 1.93 29.49 0.15
CA ALA A 370 2.57 28.22 0.46
C ALA A 370 1.83 27.49 1.58
N THR A 371 1.77 26.17 1.47
CA THR A 371 1.29 25.26 2.50
C THR A 371 2.22 24.04 2.57
N TRP A 372 2.22 23.32 3.68
CA TRP A 372 3.09 22.18 3.88
C TRP A 372 2.57 21.19 4.92
N SER A 373 3.02 19.93 4.83
CA SER A 373 2.79 18.87 5.83
C SER A 373 4.04 18.47 6.60
N PHE A 374 5.14 19.21 6.45
CA PHE A 374 6.38 18.95 7.19
C PHE A 374 6.16 19.05 8.72
N PRO A 375 6.84 18.20 9.50
CA PRO A 375 6.91 18.34 10.96
C PRO A 375 7.43 19.71 11.38
N GLU A 376 7.16 20.08 12.64
CA GLU A 376 7.70 21.30 13.25
C GLU A 376 9.23 21.34 13.12
N ASP A 377 9.78 22.52 12.82
CA ASP A 377 11.20 22.77 12.55
C ASP A 377 11.85 22.11 11.33
N CYS A 378 11.17 21.21 10.62
CA CYS A 378 11.69 20.58 9.39
C CYS A 378 11.40 21.39 8.12
N HIS A 379 10.75 22.54 8.25
CA HIS A 379 10.42 23.42 7.13
C HIS A 379 10.57 24.89 7.51
N TYR A 380 11.13 25.65 6.56
CA TYR A 380 11.34 27.08 6.67
C TYR A 380 10.61 27.78 5.53
N TRP A 381 9.61 28.59 5.86
CA TRP A 381 8.96 29.52 4.95
C TRP A 381 8.89 30.91 5.58
N GLU A 382 9.73 31.83 5.10
CA GLU A 382 9.75 33.21 5.58
C GLU A 382 9.87 34.21 4.42
N ARG A 383 9.22 35.37 4.57
CA ARG A 383 9.36 36.50 3.64
C ARG A 383 10.51 37.40 4.08
N HIS A 384 11.57 37.43 3.28
CA HIS A 384 12.70 38.34 3.44
C HIS A 384 12.53 39.57 2.53
N LYS A 385 13.45 40.54 2.68
CA LYS A 385 13.37 41.85 2.01
C LYS A 385 13.07 41.79 0.51
N ASN A 386 13.71 40.85 -0.20
CA ASN A 386 13.63 40.75 -1.65
C ASN A 386 12.92 39.49 -2.15
N VAL A 387 12.78 38.46 -1.31
CA VAL A 387 12.31 37.13 -1.69
C VAL A 387 11.48 36.48 -0.59
N ALA A 388 10.50 35.67 -0.96
CA ALA A 388 9.97 34.60 -0.13
C ALA A 388 10.85 33.37 -0.29
N LEU A 389 11.25 32.75 0.82
CA LEU A 389 12.23 31.68 0.85
C LEU A 389 11.63 30.41 1.47
N CYS A 390 11.68 29.30 0.74
CA CYS A 390 11.34 27.96 1.22
C CYS A 390 12.59 27.11 1.34
N ILE A 391 12.79 26.45 2.48
CA ILE A 391 13.88 25.49 2.70
C ILE A 391 13.38 24.29 3.50
N HIS A 392 13.74 23.09 3.06
CA HIS A 392 13.59 21.84 3.82
C HIS A 392 14.68 20.84 3.37
N SER A 393 14.92 19.78 4.14
CA SER A 393 15.83 18.71 3.72
C SER A 393 15.29 18.00 2.48
N GLU A 394 16.18 17.47 1.64
CA GLU A 394 15.79 16.58 0.54
C GLU A 394 15.00 15.35 1.02
#